data_AF-A0A4U8Q0Z7-F1
#
_entry.id   AF-A0A4U8Q0Z7-F1
#
_cell.length_a   1.000
_cell.length_b   1.000
_cell.length_c   1.000
_cell.angle_alpha   90.00
_cell.angle_beta   90.00
_cell.angle_gamma   90.00
#
_symmetry.space_group_name_H-M   'P 1'
#
loop_
_entity.id
_entity.type
_entity.pdbx_description
1 polymer ?
#
loop_
_entity_poly.entity_id
_entity_poly.type
_entity_poly.pdbx_seq_one_letter_code
_entity_poly.pdbx_strand_id
1 'polypeptide(L)'
;MLMKQLIEAFDILDSSTVTGGDVAVYLRGIRPDANIEVYELKGPKGSTDMVKVRIPGTNGKTKGGTAPTIGLLGRLGGIGARPERLGYVSDGDGALAVVALAAKLLDMQNKGDFLDGDVFISTHICPDAPTAPHKPVPFMGSPVEMSQVNQEEVSPELDAILSCDTTKGNRMINTRGFAISPTVKEGYILKASEDLLELMQITTGKLPYVFPLSTQDITPYGNNLHHINSILQPATATDAPVVGVAITAEVMVPGCATGASHITDIEEAARFMLETAKAFTRGECEFYDKKEYELIQSLYGSMKHIQTLGRV
;
A
#
# COMPACT_ATOMS: atom_id res chain seq x y z
N MET A 1 -0.97 18.56 2.54
CA MET A 1 -2.14 18.09 3.32
C MET A 1 -3.16 17.46 2.37
N LEU A 2 -3.70 16.30 2.72
CA LEU A 2 -4.66 15.51 1.91
C LEU A 2 -6.07 15.42 2.54
N MET A 3 -6.36 16.24 3.55
CA MET A 3 -7.61 16.14 4.34
C MET A 3 -8.88 16.18 3.48
N LYS A 4 -8.95 17.08 2.49
CA LYS A 4 -10.10 17.15 1.57
C LYS A 4 -10.30 15.83 0.82
N GLN A 5 -9.24 15.34 0.17
CA GLN A 5 -9.29 14.10 -0.61
C GLN A 5 -9.62 12.89 0.24
N LEU A 6 -9.16 12.84 1.49
CA LEU A 6 -9.51 11.75 2.42
C LEU A 6 -10.98 11.77 2.80
N ILE A 7 -11.56 12.94 3.09
CA ILE A 7 -12.98 13.05 3.41
C ILE A 7 -13.83 12.62 2.20
N GLU A 8 -13.50 13.12 1.01
CA GLU A 8 -14.21 12.77 -0.23
C GLU A 8 -14.09 11.28 -0.57
N ALA A 9 -12.88 10.71 -0.47
CA ALA A 9 -12.68 9.28 -0.69
C ALA A 9 -13.39 8.41 0.36
N PHE A 10 -13.40 8.83 1.63
CA PHE A 10 -14.09 8.09 2.68
C PHE A 10 -15.60 8.06 2.44
N ASP A 11 -16.21 9.18 2.05
CA ASP A 11 -17.65 9.29 1.75
C ASP A 11 -18.07 8.33 0.61
N ILE A 12 -17.20 8.14 -0.37
CA ILE A 12 -17.42 7.18 -1.47
C ILE A 12 -17.28 5.73 -0.98
N LEU A 13 -16.23 5.44 -0.20
CA LEU A 13 -15.89 4.08 0.22
C LEU A 13 -16.78 3.56 1.35
N ASP A 14 -17.36 4.41 2.20
CA ASP A 14 -18.25 4.00 3.28
C ASP A 14 -19.68 3.69 2.79
N SER A 15 -19.78 2.70 1.90
CA SER A 15 -21.04 2.23 1.35
C SER A 15 -21.03 0.71 1.21
N SER A 16 -22.20 0.09 1.38
CA SER A 16 -22.36 -1.36 1.18
C SER A 16 -22.39 -1.77 -0.28
N THR A 17 -22.56 -0.81 -1.20
CA THR A 17 -22.72 -1.07 -2.64
C THR A 17 -21.63 -0.41 -3.48
N VAL A 18 -20.59 0.15 -2.84
CA VAL A 18 -19.48 0.77 -3.56
C VAL A 18 -18.75 -0.26 -4.40
N THR A 19 -18.41 0.16 -5.61
CA THR A 19 -17.65 -0.60 -6.59
C THR A 19 -16.36 0.14 -6.96
N GLY A 20 -15.43 -0.53 -7.62
CA GLY A 20 -14.29 0.15 -8.23
C GLY A 20 -14.73 1.17 -9.29
N GLY A 21 -15.90 0.96 -9.90
CA GLY A 21 -16.52 1.88 -10.85
C GLY A 21 -16.83 3.24 -10.24
N ASP A 22 -17.35 3.26 -9.00
CA ASP A 22 -17.65 4.50 -8.28
C ASP A 22 -16.37 5.30 -7.98
N VAL A 23 -15.29 4.61 -7.59
CA VAL A 23 -13.97 5.22 -7.41
C VAL A 23 -13.47 5.82 -8.73
N ALA A 24 -13.62 5.11 -9.85
CA ALA A 24 -13.22 5.63 -11.16
C ALA A 24 -14.05 6.84 -11.60
N VAL A 25 -15.36 6.86 -11.32
CA VAL A 25 -16.24 8.02 -11.58
C VAL A 25 -15.76 9.23 -10.78
N TYR A 26 -15.48 9.06 -9.49
CA TYR A 26 -14.95 10.12 -8.64
C TYR A 26 -13.63 10.71 -9.17
N LEU A 27 -12.65 9.85 -9.45
CA LEU A 27 -11.34 10.28 -9.92
C LEU A 27 -11.41 10.94 -11.30
N ARG A 28 -12.26 10.45 -12.21
CA ARG A 28 -12.52 11.13 -13.50
C ARG A 28 -13.29 12.44 -13.34
N GLY A 29 -14.10 12.57 -12.28
CA GLY A 29 -14.71 13.84 -11.89
C GLY A 29 -13.68 14.91 -11.50
N ILE A 30 -12.54 14.50 -10.95
CA ILE A 30 -11.40 15.39 -10.70
C ILE A 30 -10.67 15.68 -12.01
N ARG A 31 -10.33 14.64 -12.78
CA ARG A 31 -9.58 14.78 -14.03
C ARG A 31 -10.16 13.86 -15.13
N PRO A 32 -10.87 14.40 -16.13
CA PRO A 32 -11.63 13.59 -17.10
C PRO A 32 -10.79 12.59 -17.93
N ASP A 33 -9.53 12.93 -18.21
CA ASP A 33 -8.58 12.11 -18.97
C ASP A 33 -7.74 11.18 -18.07
N ALA A 34 -8.09 11.01 -16.79
CA ALA A 34 -7.38 10.13 -15.87
C ALA A 34 -7.36 8.67 -16.39
N ASN A 35 -6.17 8.09 -16.45
CA ASN A 35 -5.96 6.70 -16.84
C ASN A 35 -6.28 5.78 -15.66
N ILE A 36 -7.48 5.20 -15.68
CA ILE A 36 -8.02 4.35 -14.63
C ILE A 36 -8.54 3.06 -15.23
N GLU A 37 -8.05 1.94 -14.73
CA GLU A 37 -8.52 0.59 -15.05
C GLU A 37 -9.28 0.04 -13.85
N VAL A 38 -10.48 -0.50 -14.11
CA VAL A 38 -11.29 -1.19 -13.12
C VAL A 38 -11.79 -2.49 -13.71
N TYR A 39 -11.65 -3.57 -12.97
CA TYR A 39 -12.18 -4.88 -13.35
C TYR A 39 -12.37 -5.76 -12.12
N GLU A 40 -13.30 -6.70 -12.24
CA GLU A 40 -13.60 -7.68 -11.20
C GLU A 40 -12.51 -8.75 -11.15
N LEU A 41 -11.92 -8.96 -9.98
CA LEU A 41 -11.06 -10.09 -9.67
C LEU A 41 -11.85 -11.13 -8.86
N LYS A 42 -11.97 -12.33 -9.43
CA LYS A 42 -12.69 -13.45 -8.79
C LYS A 42 -11.75 -14.36 -8.03
N GLY A 43 -12.16 -14.71 -6.82
CA GLY A 43 -11.46 -15.60 -5.92
C GLY A 43 -12.36 -16.72 -5.41
N PRO A 44 -11.80 -17.63 -4.59
CA PRO A 44 -12.54 -18.79 -4.08
C PRO A 44 -13.64 -18.42 -3.07
N LYS A 45 -13.60 -17.22 -2.48
CA LYS A 45 -14.54 -16.77 -1.43
C LYS A 45 -15.42 -15.60 -1.86
N GLY A 46 -15.33 -15.18 -3.13
CA GLY A 46 -16.08 -14.05 -3.65
C GLY A 46 -15.31 -13.29 -4.72
N SER A 47 -15.51 -11.99 -4.78
CA SER A 47 -14.89 -11.10 -5.76
C SER A 47 -14.50 -9.77 -5.11
N THR A 48 -13.64 -9.02 -5.78
CA THR A 48 -13.34 -7.62 -5.46
C THR A 48 -13.06 -6.86 -6.75
N ASP A 49 -13.29 -5.56 -6.78
CA ASP A 49 -12.93 -4.74 -7.93
C ASP A 49 -11.50 -4.23 -7.78
N MET A 50 -10.60 -4.64 -8.67
CA MET A 50 -9.28 -4.03 -8.78
C MET A 50 -9.42 -2.62 -9.33
N VAL A 51 -8.68 -1.67 -8.76
CA VAL A 51 -8.60 -0.29 -9.22
C VAL A 51 -7.13 0.07 -9.42
N LYS A 52 -6.75 0.37 -10.66
CA LYS A 52 -5.40 0.83 -11.03
C LYS A 52 -5.48 2.22 -11.61
N VAL A 53 -4.62 3.13 -11.15
CA VAL A 53 -4.54 4.51 -11.63
C VAL A 53 -3.09 4.79 -12.03
N ARG A 54 -2.90 5.18 -13.30
CA ARG A 54 -1.59 5.63 -13.81
C ARG A 54 -1.59 7.14 -13.94
N ILE A 55 -0.66 7.79 -13.27
CA ILE A 55 -0.52 9.24 -13.25
C ILE A 55 0.80 9.62 -13.92
N PRO A 56 0.78 10.07 -15.19
CA PRO A 56 2.00 10.33 -15.93
C PRO A 56 2.82 11.50 -15.37
N GLY A 57 4.13 11.31 -15.23
CA GLY A 57 5.08 12.36 -14.90
C GLY A 57 5.39 13.27 -16.10
N THR A 58 6.21 14.30 -15.91
CA THR A 58 6.71 15.16 -17.00
C THR A 58 7.79 14.44 -17.83
N ASN A 59 8.67 13.70 -17.16
CA ASN A 59 9.76 12.89 -17.72
C ASN A 59 9.60 11.38 -17.39
N GLY A 60 8.36 10.95 -17.14
CA GLY A 60 8.05 9.55 -16.84
C GLY A 60 8.20 8.62 -18.04
N LYS A 61 8.40 7.33 -17.76
CA LYS A 61 8.55 6.26 -18.76
C LYS A 61 7.36 6.17 -19.71
N THR A 62 6.14 6.44 -19.23
CA THR A 62 4.92 6.46 -20.05
C THR A 62 4.93 7.50 -21.17
N LYS A 63 5.76 8.54 -21.05
CA LYS A 63 6.00 9.56 -22.08
C LYS A 63 7.34 9.38 -22.82
N GLY A 64 8.00 8.24 -22.64
CA GLY A 64 9.33 7.95 -23.21
C GLY A 64 10.49 8.63 -22.47
N GLY A 65 10.25 9.17 -21.28
CA GLY A 65 11.30 9.70 -20.41
C GLY A 65 12.01 8.63 -19.60
N THR A 66 12.86 9.07 -18.66
CA THR A 66 13.74 8.18 -17.88
C THR A 66 13.55 8.30 -16.37
N ALA A 67 12.69 9.20 -15.89
CA ALA A 67 12.42 9.34 -14.47
C ALA A 67 11.79 8.06 -13.92
N PRO A 68 12.18 7.60 -12.71
CA PRO A 68 11.72 6.33 -12.19
C PRO A 68 10.22 6.37 -11.86
N THR A 69 9.59 5.21 -11.89
CA THR A 69 8.17 4.99 -11.62
C THR A 69 8.00 4.41 -10.22
N ILE A 70 7.16 5.03 -9.40
CA ILE A 70 6.86 4.54 -8.04
C ILE A 70 5.47 3.91 -7.96
N GLY A 71 5.39 2.76 -7.30
CA GLY A 71 4.14 2.10 -6.94
C GLY A 71 3.67 2.53 -5.54
N LEU A 72 2.42 2.97 -5.43
CA LEU A 72 1.75 3.29 -4.17
C LEU A 72 0.56 2.35 -4.01
N LEU A 73 0.71 1.31 -3.20
CA LEU A 73 -0.27 0.23 -3.07
C LEU A 73 -1.08 0.37 -1.79
N GLY A 74 -2.39 0.15 -1.87
CA GLY A 74 -3.29 0.11 -0.73
C GLY A 74 -3.73 -1.33 -0.48
N ARG A 75 -3.22 -1.92 0.60
CA ARG A 75 -3.45 -3.31 1.00
C ARG A 75 -4.55 -3.42 2.04
N LEU A 76 -5.34 -4.49 1.92
CA LEU A 76 -6.49 -4.80 2.74
C LEU A 76 -6.98 -6.24 2.44
N GLY A 77 -7.80 -6.79 3.33
CA GLY A 77 -8.76 -7.86 3.03
C GLY A 77 -10.10 -7.31 2.51
N GLY A 78 -10.51 -6.13 2.97
CA GLY A 78 -11.65 -5.38 2.43
C GLY A 78 -11.95 -4.07 3.14
N ILE A 79 -12.86 -3.27 2.59
CA ILE A 79 -13.29 -1.98 3.17
C ILE A 79 -14.58 -2.11 4.01
N GLY A 80 -15.21 -3.28 3.96
CA GLY A 80 -16.31 -3.65 4.84
C GLY A 80 -16.33 -5.16 5.09
N ALA A 81 -17.03 -5.56 6.14
CA ALA A 81 -17.22 -6.97 6.54
C ALA A 81 -18.71 -7.25 6.77
N ARG A 82 -19.53 -6.83 5.79
CA ARG A 82 -20.99 -6.93 5.83
C ARG A 82 -21.43 -8.36 5.47
N PRO A 83 -22.53 -8.86 6.05
CA PRO A 83 -23.42 -8.20 7.00
C PRO A 83 -22.95 -8.23 8.47
N GLU A 84 -21.87 -8.94 8.81
CA GLU A 84 -21.44 -9.15 10.21
C GLU A 84 -21.03 -7.85 10.93
N ARG A 85 -20.49 -6.89 10.18
CA ARG A 85 -20.14 -5.54 10.65
C ARG A 85 -20.69 -4.50 9.67
N LEU A 86 -21.47 -3.57 10.19
CA LEU A 86 -22.07 -2.50 9.39
C LEU A 86 -21.18 -1.25 9.39
N GLY A 87 -20.90 -0.74 8.19
CA GLY A 87 -20.07 0.45 7.97
C GLY A 87 -18.65 0.10 7.54
N TYR A 88 -17.88 1.13 7.24
CA TYR A 88 -16.45 1.03 6.93
C TYR A 88 -15.67 0.41 8.08
N VAL A 89 -14.75 -0.50 7.75
CA VAL A 89 -13.92 -1.22 8.74
C VAL A 89 -12.47 -0.77 8.67
N SER A 90 -11.76 -0.89 9.79
CA SER A 90 -10.39 -0.41 9.92
C SER A 90 -9.46 -0.96 8.86
N ASP A 91 -9.65 -2.20 8.42
CA ASP A 91 -8.80 -2.88 7.44
C ASP A 91 -8.67 -2.09 6.13
N GLY A 92 -9.68 -1.31 5.76
CA GLY A 92 -9.70 -0.53 4.54
C GLY A 92 -8.76 0.68 4.49
N ASP A 93 -8.15 1.11 5.60
CA ASP A 93 -7.43 2.39 5.66
C ASP A 93 -6.31 2.52 4.61
N GLY A 94 -5.66 1.41 4.24
CA GLY A 94 -4.67 1.39 3.14
C GLY A 94 -5.27 1.76 1.78
N ALA A 95 -6.44 1.22 1.44
CA ALA A 95 -7.17 1.58 0.21
C ALA A 95 -7.61 3.05 0.22
N LEU A 96 -8.13 3.53 1.35
CA LEU A 96 -8.51 4.93 1.50
C LEU A 96 -7.32 5.87 1.30
N ALA A 97 -6.16 5.55 1.88
CA ALA A 97 -4.94 6.34 1.73
C ALA A 97 -4.55 6.50 0.26
N VAL A 98 -4.53 5.39 -0.51
CA VAL A 98 -4.09 5.44 -1.91
C VAL A 98 -5.12 6.00 -2.87
N VAL A 99 -6.42 5.83 -2.61
CA VAL A 99 -7.47 6.52 -3.38
C VAL A 99 -7.39 8.03 -3.16
N ALA A 100 -7.16 8.49 -1.93
CA ALA A 100 -6.96 9.91 -1.64
C ALA A 100 -5.67 10.45 -2.28
N LEU A 101 -4.60 9.66 -2.35
CA LEU A 101 -3.38 9.99 -3.09
C LEU A 101 -3.63 10.17 -4.59
N ALA A 102 -4.41 9.26 -5.20
CA ALA A 102 -4.77 9.37 -6.61
C ALA A 102 -5.53 10.67 -6.87
N ALA A 103 -6.56 10.94 -6.07
CA ALA A 103 -7.32 12.18 -6.14
C ALA A 103 -6.43 13.41 -5.99
N LYS A 104 -5.47 13.37 -5.04
CA LYS A 104 -4.56 14.49 -4.77
C LYS A 104 -3.61 14.76 -5.94
N LEU A 105 -3.02 13.71 -6.50
CA LEU A 105 -2.09 13.82 -7.62
C LEU A 105 -2.79 14.30 -8.91
N LEU A 106 -4.02 13.84 -9.17
CA LEU A 106 -4.82 14.34 -10.30
C LEU A 106 -5.20 15.82 -10.13
N ASP A 107 -5.61 16.23 -8.93
CA ASP A 107 -5.89 17.64 -8.59
C ASP A 107 -4.63 18.52 -8.70
N MET A 108 -3.46 18.00 -8.33
CA MET A 108 -2.17 18.68 -8.53
C MET A 108 -1.89 18.92 -10.02
N GLN A 109 -2.08 17.93 -10.89
CA GLN A 109 -1.91 18.10 -12.33
C GLN A 109 -2.85 19.17 -12.91
N ASN A 110 -4.09 19.24 -12.44
CA ASN A 110 -5.03 20.29 -12.84
C ASN A 110 -4.57 21.69 -12.43
N LYS A 111 -3.75 21.78 -11.38
CA LYS A 111 -3.15 23.02 -10.87
C LYS A 111 -1.77 23.32 -11.47
N GLY A 112 -1.29 22.48 -12.39
CA GLY A 112 0.00 22.63 -13.04
C GLY A 112 1.18 21.97 -12.32
N ASP A 113 0.92 21.28 -11.19
CA ASP A 113 1.94 20.56 -10.44
C ASP A 113 2.02 19.11 -10.93
N PHE A 114 3.05 18.82 -11.72
CA PHE A 114 3.36 17.46 -12.19
C PHE A 114 4.61 16.93 -11.49
N LEU A 115 4.61 15.63 -11.18
CA LEU A 115 5.82 14.93 -10.74
C LEU A 115 6.74 14.67 -11.94
N ASP A 116 8.03 14.46 -11.68
CA ASP A 116 9.02 14.20 -12.73
C ASP A 116 8.80 12.82 -13.37
N GLY A 117 8.48 11.81 -12.57
CA GLY A 117 8.27 10.43 -12.96
C GLY A 117 6.84 9.97 -12.78
N ASP A 118 6.52 8.79 -13.30
CA ASP A 118 5.19 8.23 -13.25
C ASP A 118 4.85 7.72 -11.83
N VAL A 119 3.58 7.85 -11.45
CA VAL A 119 3.04 7.22 -10.24
C VAL A 119 2.01 6.18 -10.64
N PHE A 120 2.19 4.96 -10.16
CA PHE A 120 1.23 3.86 -10.28
C PHE A 120 0.56 3.64 -8.93
N ILE A 121 -0.77 3.76 -8.90
CA ILE A 121 -1.58 3.48 -7.71
C ILE A 121 -2.41 2.24 -7.97
N SER A 122 -2.44 1.32 -7.01
CA SER A 122 -3.30 0.14 -7.08
C SER A 122 -3.86 -0.24 -5.72
N THR A 123 -5.12 -0.66 -5.73
CA THR A 123 -5.83 -1.24 -4.59
C THR A 123 -7.03 -2.03 -5.10
N HIS A 124 -7.86 -2.56 -4.21
CA HIS A 124 -9.11 -3.20 -4.56
C HIS A 124 -10.26 -2.82 -3.63
N ILE A 125 -11.48 -2.88 -4.14
CA ILE A 125 -12.71 -2.46 -3.46
C ILE A 125 -13.54 -3.70 -3.16
N CYS A 126 -13.70 -4.01 -1.86
CA CYS A 126 -14.53 -5.11 -1.36
C CYS A 126 -15.38 -4.62 -0.18
N PRO A 127 -16.67 -4.30 -0.39
CA PRO A 127 -17.55 -3.76 0.64
C PRO A 127 -18.05 -4.79 1.67
N ASP A 128 -17.83 -6.08 1.41
CA ASP A 128 -18.43 -7.22 2.12
C ASP A 128 -17.46 -8.41 2.23
N ALA A 129 -16.22 -8.15 2.66
CA ALA A 129 -15.20 -9.18 2.78
C ALA A 129 -15.62 -10.32 3.73
N PRO A 130 -15.27 -11.57 3.40
CA PRO A 130 -15.70 -12.72 4.17
C PRO A 130 -15.13 -12.70 5.59
N THR A 131 -15.93 -13.14 6.56
CA THR A 131 -15.49 -13.27 7.96
C THR A 131 -15.50 -14.72 8.42
N ALA A 132 -14.69 -15.03 9.44
CA ALA A 132 -14.66 -16.33 10.09
C ALA A 132 -14.91 -16.21 11.61
N PRO A 133 -15.63 -17.16 12.23
CA PRO A 133 -15.85 -17.15 13.67
C PRO A 133 -14.53 -17.16 14.46
N HIS A 134 -14.32 -16.12 15.27
CA HIS A 134 -13.13 -15.95 16.11
C HIS A 134 -13.49 -15.08 17.33
N LYS A 135 -12.72 -15.18 18.43
CA LYS A 135 -12.91 -14.37 19.65
C LYS A 135 -11.66 -13.53 19.95
N PRO A 136 -11.80 -12.26 20.39
CA PRO A 136 -13.03 -11.58 20.80
C PRO A 136 -13.87 -11.01 19.65
N VAL A 137 -13.40 -11.11 18.41
CA VAL A 137 -14.02 -10.55 17.21
C VAL A 137 -13.83 -11.50 16.02
N PRO A 138 -14.73 -11.46 15.02
CA PRO A 138 -14.57 -12.23 13.78
C PRO A 138 -13.24 -11.91 13.10
N PHE A 139 -12.61 -12.95 12.55
CA PHE A 139 -11.43 -12.77 11.72
C PHE A 139 -11.90 -12.31 10.33
N MET A 140 -11.31 -11.23 9.82
CA MET A 140 -11.61 -10.71 8.50
C MET A 140 -10.69 -11.38 7.49
N GLY A 141 -11.27 -11.97 6.45
CA GLY A 141 -10.55 -12.55 5.34
C GLY A 141 -10.54 -11.64 4.12
N SER A 142 -10.02 -12.17 3.02
CA SER A 142 -10.13 -11.59 1.68
C SER A 142 -11.01 -12.50 0.81
N PRO A 143 -11.81 -11.94 -0.12
CA PRO A 143 -12.55 -12.73 -1.10
C PRO A 143 -11.62 -13.43 -2.12
N VAL A 144 -10.40 -12.92 -2.30
CA VAL A 144 -9.40 -13.34 -3.29
C VAL A 144 -8.10 -13.79 -2.63
N GLU A 145 -7.33 -14.62 -3.33
CA GLU A 145 -6.02 -15.03 -2.84
C GLU A 145 -5.00 -13.89 -2.98
N MET A 146 -4.13 -13.72 -1.97
CA MET A 146 -3.13 -12.63 -1.99
C MET A 146 -2.14 -12.77 -3.15
N SER A 147 -1.90 -13.99 -3.63
CA SER A 147 -1.09 -14.21 -4.83
C SER A 147 -1.73 -13.64 -6.09
N GLN A 148 -3.06 -13.68 -6.22
CA GLN A 148 -3.79 -13.04 -7.31
C GLN A 148 -3.64 -11.52 -7.21
N VAL A 149 -3.87 -10.95 -6.02
CA VAL A 149 -3.72 -9.50 -5.79
C VAL A 149 -2.29 -9.04 -6.11
N ASN A 150 -1.27 -9.77 -5.67
CA ASN A 150 0.12 -9.41 -5.96
C ASN A 150 0.44 -9.37 -7.45
N GLN A 151 -0.11 -10.32 -8.24
CA GLN A 151 0.08 -10.33 -9.70
C GLN A 151 -0.57 -9.11 -10.38
N GLU A 152 -1.62 -8.57 -9.78
CA GLU A 152 -2.32 -7.41 -10.31
C GLU A 152 -1.69 -6.09 -9.86
N GLU A 153 -1.27 -5.99 -8.60
CA GLU A 153 -0.73 -4.77 -8.00
C GLU A 153 0.75 -4.52 -8.31
N VAL A 154 1.50 -5.56 -8.67
CA VAL A 154 2.92 -5.45 -9.00
C VAL A 154 3.12 -5.50 -10.50
N SER A 155 3.79 -4.49 -11.05
CA SER A 155 4.14 -4.39 -12.46
C SER A 155 5.66 -4.31 -12.65
N PRO A 156 6.23 -4.92 -13.71
CA PRO A 156 7.67 -4.80 -14.02
C PRO A 156 8.14 -3.37 -14.29
N GLU A 157 7.23 -2.42 -14.53
CA GLU A 157 7.58 -1.01 -14.79
C GLU A 157 7.96 -0.23 -13.51
N LEU A 158 7.61 -0.76 -12.32
CA LEU A 158 7.82 -0.12 -11.03
C LEU A 158 9.28 -0.24 -10.58
N ASP A 159 9.89 0.89 -10.23
CA ASP A 159 11.28 0.94 -9.74
C ASP A 159 11.38 0.91 -8.21
N ALA A 160 10.27 1.22 -7.50
CA ALA A 160 10.12 1.08 -6.05
C ALA A 160 8.64 1.01 -5.67
N ILE A 161 8.34 0.43 -4.52
CA ILE A 161 6.97 0.26 -4.02
C ILE A 161 6.86 0.71 -2.56
N LEU A 162 5.89 1.59 -2.28
CA LEU A 162 5.33 1.80 -0.95
C LEU A 162 4.03 1.02 -0.83
N SER A 163 3.98 0.09 0.10
CA SER A 163 2.82 -0.76 0.34
C SER A 163 2.15 -0.37 1.65
N CYS A 164 0.99 0.28 1.58
CA CYS A 164 0.27 0.80 2.72
C CYS A 164 -0.79 -0.18 3.20
N ASP A 165 -0.77 -0.53 4.49
CA ASP A 165 -1.70 -1.50 5.10
C ASP A 165 -2.13 -1.00 6.48
N THR A 166 -3.33 -1.41 6.90
CA THR A 166 -3.81 -1.26 8.27
C THR A 166 -3.13 -2.27 9.19
N THR A 167 -2.00 -1.89 9.75
CA THR A 167 -1.21 -2.76 10.65
C THR A 167 -1.55 -2.48 12.12
N LYS A 168 -2.84 -2.45 12.47
CA LYS A 168 -3.30 -2.21 13.86
C LYS A 168 -3.58 -3.51 14.64
N GLY A 169 -3.64 -4.66 13.96
CA GLY A 169 -3.98 -5.95 14.57
C GLY A 169 -2.85 -6.63 15.36
N ASN A 170 -1.72 -5.95 15.59
CA ASN A 170 -0.52 -6.53 16.20
C ASN A 170 -0.11 -5.80 17.48
N ARG A 171 0.88 -6.35 18.19
CA ARG A 171 1.51 -5.73 19.38
C ARG A 171 2.95 -5.28 19.15
N MET A 172 3.49 -5.55 17.96
CA MET A 172 4.89 -5.25 17.61
C MET A 172 5.09 -3.76 17.40
N ILE A 173 4.09 -3.09 16.80
CA ILE A 173 4.06 -1.64 16.61
C ILE A 173 3.10 -1.07 17.65
N ASN A 174 3.64 -0.30 18.58
CA ASN A 174 2.91 0.21 19.75
C ASN A 174 2.80 1.74 19.76
N THR A 175 2.82 2.36 18.59
CA THR A 175 2.65 3.80 18.39
C THR A 175 1.41 4.07 17.53
N ARG A 176 0.78 5.22 17.74
CA ARG A 176 -0.28 5.73 16.87
C ARG A 176 0.30 6.58 15.73
N GLY A 177 -0.35 6.56 14.56
CA GLY A 177 0.08 7.28 13.36
C GLY A 177 0.42 6.27 12.26
N PHE A 178 1.66 6.33 11.77
CA PHE A 178 2.19 5.29 10.91
C PHE A 178 3.65 4.97 11.25
N ALA A 179 4.09 3.78 10.83
CA ALA A 179 5.48 3.34 10.88
C ALA A 179 5.88 2.77 9.51
N ILE A 180 7.19 2.75 9.22
CA ILE A 180 7.71 2.14 7.99
C ILE A 180 8.50 0.86 8.29
N SER A 181 8.55 -0.06 7.35
CA SER A 181 9.46 -1.20 7.45
C SER A 181 10.87 -0.81 7.00
N PRO A 182 11.91 -1.60 7.35
CA PRO A 182 13.12 -1.64 6.56
C PRO A 182 12.81 -2.03 5.11
N THR A 183 13.69 -1.68 4.18
CA THR A 183 13.48 -2.00 2.77
C THR A 183 13.66 -3.49 2.50
N VAL A 184 12.69 -4.09 1.83
CA VAL A 184 12.78 -5.49 1.39
C VAL A 184 13.06 -5.53 -0.10
N LYS A 185 14.09 -6.27 -0.51
CA LYS A 185 14.47 -6.43 -1.92
C LYS A 185 14.96 -7.84 -2.19
N GLU A 186 14.29 -8.55 -3.10
CA GLU A 186 14.71 -9.87 -3.63
C GLU A 186 15.07 -10.89 -2.52
N GLY A 187 14.26 -10.91 -1.45
CA GLY A 187 14.42 -11.80 -0.29
C GLY A 187 15.37 -11.30 0.80
N TYR A 188 16.00 -10.13 0.64
CA TYR A 188 16.76 -9.46 1.70
C TYR A 188 15.90 -8.47 2.48
N ILE A 189 16.11 -8.43 3.80
CA ILE A 189 15.70 -7.33 4.67
C ILE A 189 16.92 -6.41 4.79
N LEU A 190 16.89 -5.28 4.11
CA LEU A 190 17.96 -4.28 4.10
C LEU A 190 17.76 -3.29 5.26
N LYS A 191 18.74 -2.41 5.48
CA LYS A 191 18.58 -1.30 6.42
C LYS A 191 17.42 -0.40 5.97
N ALA A 192 16.76 0.26 6.94
CA ALA A 192 15.82 1.33 6.60
C ALA A 192 16.58 2.43 5.85
N SER A 193 15.96 2.96 4.79
CA SER A 193 16.55 4.05 4.01
C SER A 193 16.56 5.34 4.81
N GLU A 194 17.73 5.97 4.93
CA GLU A 194 17.88 7.28 5.58
C GLU A 194 17.01 8.36 4.92
N ASP A 195 16.88 8.34 3.59
CA ASP A 195 16.03 9.30 2.85
C ASP A 195 14.56 9.15 3.23
N LEU A 196 14.07 7.91 3.41
CA LEU A 196 12.71 7.66 3.88
C LEU A 196 12.53 8.09 5.34
N LEU A 197 13.54 7.90 6.19
CA LEU A 197 13.53 8.37 7.57
C LEU A 197 13.51 9.91 7.65
N GLU A 198 14.25 10.60 6.79
CA GLU A 198 14.25 12.06 6.70
C GLU A 198 12.89 12.59 6.22
N LEU A 199 12.32 12.01 5.16
CA LEU A 199 10.99 12.39 4.66
C LEU A 199 9.89 12.15 5.70
N MET A 200 9.98 11.05 6.47
CA MET A 200 9.07 10.81 7.58
C MET A 200 9.20 11.89 8.65
N GLN A 201 10.42 12.31 9.00
CA GLN A 201 10.64 13.40 9.96
C GLN A 201 10.10 14.74 9.46
N ILE A 202 10.36 15.09 8.20
CA ILE A 202 9.88 16.34 7.58
C ILE A 202 8.35 16.39 7.59
N THR A 203 7.71 15.30 7.19
CA THR A 203 6.25 15.25 7.11
C THR A 203 5.61 15.19 8.50
N THR A 204 6.14 14.40 9.43
CA THR A 204 5.48 14.23 10.74
C THR A 204 5.90 15.26 11.80
N GLY A 205 7.07 15.88 11.66
CA GLY A 205 7.70 16.67 12.72
C GLY A 205 8.14 15.82 13.93
N LYS A 206 8.25 14.49 13.77
CA LYS A 206 8.61 13.53 14.82
C LYS A 206 9.76 12.63 14.35
N LEU A 207 10.46 12.01 15.30
CA LEU A 207 11.42 10.95 14.98
C LEU A 207 10.72 9.79 14.24
N PRO A 208 11.41 9.11 13.31
CA PRO A 208 10.80 8.10 12.48
C PRO A 208 10.52 6.82 13.30
N TYR A 209 9.42 6.15 12.96
CA TYR A 209 9.09 4.85 13.53
C TYR A 209 9.36 3.77 12.49
N VAL A 210 10.32 2.88 12.80
CA VAL A 210 10.63 1.71 11.99
C VAL A 210 10.25 0.46 12.76
N PHE A 211 9.42 -0.40 12.18
CA PHE A 211 9.02 -1.65 12.83
C PHE A 211 9.93 -2.82 12.42
N PRO A 212 10.20 -3.77 13.34
CA PRO A 212 11.07 -4.91 13.03
C PRO A 212 10.38 -5.86 12.05
N LEU A 213 11.19 -6.51 11.21
CA LEU A 213 10.75 -7.59 10.34
C LEU A 213 11.43 -8.89 10.71
N SER A 214 10.69 -9.98 10.51
CA SER A 214 11.21 -11.33 10.51
C SER A 214 11.29 -11.86 9.07
N THR A 215 12.08 -12.92 8.83
CA THR A 215 12.12 -13.56 7.51
C THR A 215 10.74 -14.08 7.09
N GLN A 216 9.90 -14.50 8.05
CA GLN A 216 8.54 -14.94 7.80
C GLN A 216 7.73 -13.85 7.08
N ASP A 217 7.84 -12.60 7.53
CA ASP A 217 7.05 -11.48 7.01
C ASP A 217 7.27 -11.18 5.51
N ILE A 218 8.39 -11.61 4.95
CA ILE A 218 8.77 -11.39 3.54
C ILE A 218 8.61 -12.63 2.65
N THR A 219 7.94 -13.68 3.15
CA THR A 219 7.62 -14.89 2.39
C THR A 219 6.17 -14.85 1.87
N PRO A 220 5.85 -15.56 0.76
CA PRO A 220 4.49 -15.62 0.25
C PRO A 220 3.49 -16.17 1.27
N TYR A 221 2.29 -15.60 1.27
CA TYR A 221 1.13 -16.24 1.88
C TYR A 221 0.88 -17.62 1.26
N GLY A 222 0.25 -18.51 2.02
CA GLY A 222 0.00 -19.89 1.61
C GLY A 222 1.08 -20.89 2.03
N ASN A 223 2.16 -20.43 2.67
CA ASN A 223 3.19 -21.29 3.26
C ASN A 223 2.89 -21.71 4.73
N ASN A 224 1.72 -21.35 5.26
CA ASN A 224 1.27 -21.62 6.64
C ASN A 224 2.14 -20.99 7.74
N LEU A 225 3.00 -20.02 7.42
CA LEU A 225 3.69 -19.19 8.41
C LEU A 225 2.77 -18.04 8.87
N HIS A 226 3.08 -17.52 10.06
CA HIS A 226 2.43 -16.31 10.57
C HIS A 226 3.24 -15.09 10.12
N HIS A 227 2.55 -14.10 9.57
CA HIS A 227 3.09 -12.81 9.13
C HIS A 227 2.45 -11.69 9.95
N ILE A 228 3.09 -10.54 10.02
CA ILE A 228 2.51 -9.35 10.67
C ILE A 228 1.16 -8.94 10.04
N ASN A 229 1.09 -8.92 8.71
CA ASN A 229 -0.09 -8.78 7.84
C ASN A 229 0.39 -8.81 6.36
N SER A 230 -0.46 -8.34 5.43
CA SER A 230 -0.21 -8.43 3.99
C SER A 230 0.75 -7.37 3.44
N ILE A 231 1.24 -6.47 4.30
CA ILE A 231 1.95 -5.25 3.92
C ILE A 231 3.20 -5.50 3.07
N LEU A 232 3.90 -6.61 3.27
CA LEU A 232 5.10 -6.99 2.50
C LEU A 232 4.87 -8.10 1.46
N GLN A 233 3.63 -8.52 1.24
CA GLN A 233 3.31 -9.47 0.17
C GLN A 233 3.74 -9.00 -1.23
N PRO A 234 3.68 -7.70 -1.59
CA PRO A 234 4.23 -7.24 -2.87
C PRO A 234 5.72 -7.59 -3.06
N ALA A 235 6.51 -7.66 -1.98
CA ALA A 235 7.94 -7.99 -2.04
C ALA A 235 8.21 -9.43 -2.51
N THR A 236 7.19 -10.30 -2.53
CA THR A 236 7.33 -11.68 -3.04
C THR A 236 7.05 -11.80 -4.53
N ALA A 237 6.60 -10.72 -5.17
CA ALA A 237 6.20 -10.71 -6.58
C ALA A 237 6.98 -9.69 -7.43
N THR A 238 7.96 -8.99 -6.83
CA THR A 238 8.77 -7.99 -7.52
C THR A 238 10.27 -8.16 -7.25
N ASP A 239 11.07 -7.62 -8.15
CA ASP A 239 12.50 -7.38 -7.93
C ASP A 239 12.79 -5.95 -7.44
N ALA A 240 11.80 -5.05 -7.49
CA ALA A 240 11.91 -3.69 -6.98
C ALA A 240 11.98 -3.67 -5.43
N PRO A 241 12.65 -2.68 -4.82
CA PRO A 241 12.58 -2.49 -3.37
C PRO A 241 11.15 -2.17 -2.93
N VAL A 242 10.71 -2.81 -1.84
CA VAL A 242 9.39 -2.62 -1.22
C VAL A 242 9.57 -2.15 0.21
N VAL A 243 8.84 -1.11 0.61
CA VAL A 243 8.74 -0.64 1.98
C VAL A 243 7.27 -0.65 2.40
N GLY A 244 6.99 -1.29 3.53
CA GLY A 244 5.67 -1.25 4.15
C GLY A 244 5.43 0.09 4.84
N VAL A 245 4.27 0.69 4.62
CA VAL A 245 3.76 1.89 5.32
C VAL A 245 2.57 1.48 6.19
N ALA A 246 2.85 1.16 7.44
CA ALA A 246 1.91 0.59 8.39
C ALA A 246 1.12 1.69 9.09
N ILE A 247 -0.20 1.78 8.87
CA ILE A 247 -1.09 2.63 9.67
C ILE A 247 -1.37 1.92 11.00
N THR A 248 -1.07 2.57 12.13
CA THR A 248 -0.90 1.89 13.42
C THR A 248 -1.76 2.47 14.53
N ALA A 249 -1.92 1.69 15.60
CA ALA A 249 -2.57 2.09 16.83
C ALA A 249 -1.78 1.53 18.03
N GLU A 250 -1.90 2.16 19.20
CA GLU A 250 -1.20 1.70 20.42
C GLU A 250 -1.80 0.41 21.00
N VAL A 251 -3.00 0.05 20.59
CA VAL A 251 -3.72 -1.16 21.00
C VAL A 251 -4.08 -1.98 19.78
N MET A 252 -4.25 -3.29 19.98
CA MET A 252 -4.72 -4.18 18.91
C MET A 252 -6.14 -3.77 18.49
N VAL A 253 -6.26 -3.29 17.26
CA VAL A 253 -7.54 -3.02 16.60
C VAL A 253 -7.78 -4.10 15.55
N PRO A 254 -8.90 -4.83 15.63
CA PRO A 254 -9.28 -5.80 14.61
C PRO A 254 -9.52 -5.17 13.24
N GLY A 255 -9.17 -5.86 12.16
CA GLY A 255 -9.47 -5.40 10.79
C GLY A 255 -10.96 -5.13 10.58
N CYS A 256 -11.85 -5.97 11.12
CA CYS A 256 -13.30 -5.80 11.03
C CYS A 256 -13.90 -4.73 11.96
N ALA A 257 -13.08 -4.02 12.75
CA ALA A 257 -13.57 -3.01 13.67
C ALA A 257 -14.07 -1.77 12.90
N THR A 258 -15.33 -1.39 13.15
CA THR A 258 -15.92 -0.16 12.61
C THR A 258 -15.61 1.02 13.51
N GLY A 259 -15.53 2.23 12.95
CA GLY A 259 -15.24 3.46 13.71
C GLY A 259 -13.80 3.56 14.25
N ALA A 260 -12.88 2.71 13.77
CA ALA A 260 -11.49 2.66 14.22
C ALA A 260 -10.49 3.23 13.19
N SER A 261 -10.99 3.88 12.15
CA SER A 261 -10.21 4.62 11.16
C SER A 261 -9.93 6.03 11.67
N HIS A 262 -8.67 6.34 11.95
CA HIS A 262 -8.28 7.67 12.43
C HIS A 262 -7.76 8.50 11.26
N ILE A 263 -8.59 9.41 10.74
CA ILE A 263 -8.27 10.13 9.51
C ILE A 263 -6.93 10.88 9.54
N THR A 264 -6.49 11.35 10.71
CA THR A 264 -5.18 12.01 10.88
C THR A 264 -4.01 11.06 10.65
N ASP A 265 -4.14 9.81 11.09
CA ASP A 265 -3.09 8.80 11.01
C ASP A 265 -2.94 8.36 9.53
N ILE A 266 -4.07 8.23 8.85
CA ILE A 266 -4.17 7.95 7.40
C ILE A 266 -3.62 9.14 6.59
N GLU A 267 -3.92 10.38 6.99
CA GLU A 267 -3.38 11.59 6.35
C GLU A 267 -1.86 11.68 6.47
N GLU A 268 -1.31 11.41 7.65
CA GLU A 268 0.13 11.41 7.87
C GLU A 268 0.82 10.38 6.97
N ALA A 269 0.29 9.15 6.88
CA ALA A 269 0.80 8.10 6.00
C ALA A 269 0.71 8.49 4.51
N ALA A 270 -0.46 8.94 4.07
CA ALA A 270 -0.69 9.35 2.69
C ALA A 270 0.19 10.54 2.31
N ARG A 271 0.37 11.51 3.21
CA ARG A 271 1.25 12.67 2.99
C ARG A 271 2.71 12.26 2.89
N PHE A 272 3.17 11.35 3.74
CA PHE A 272 4.50 10.76 3.61
C PHE A 272 4.69 10.10 2.24
N MET A 273 3.77 9.23 1.83
CA MET A 273 3.83 8.56 0.52
C MET A 273 3.84 9.55 -0.66
N LEU A 274 3.07 10.64 -0.57
CA LEU A 274 3.07 11.70 -1.58
C LEU A 274 4.43 12.40 -1.70
N GLU A 275 5.03 12.79 -0.58
CA GLU A 275 6.33 13.47 -0.59
C GLU A 275 7.46 12.51 -1.02
N THR A 276 7.38 11.23 -0.62
CA THR A 276 8.30 10.19 -1.12
C THR A 276 8.17 10.02 -2.63
N ALA A 277 6.96 9.99 -3.19
CA ALA A 277 6.78 9.90 -4.63
C ALA A 277 7.43 11.08 -5.36
N LYS A 278 7.29 12.31 -4.83
CA LYS A 278 7.94 13.50 -5.40
C LYS A 278 9.47 13.43 -5.34
N ALA A 279 10.04 13.02 -4.22
CA ALA A 279 11.49 12.92 -4.05
C ALA A 279 12.08 11.78 -4.89
N PHE A 280 11.47 10.60 -4.84
CA PHE A 280 11.91 9.42 -5.58
C PHE A 280 11.91 9.65 -7.08
N THR A 281 10.84 10.25 -7.61
CA THR A 281 10.73 10.53 -9.05
C THR A 281 11.74 11.58 -9.54
N ARG A 282 12.29 12.40 -8.65
CA ARG A 282 13.43 13.31 -8.93
C ARG A 282 14.80 12.67 -8.76
N GLY A 283 14.88 11.43 -8.27
CA GLY A 283 16.13 10.79 -7.89
C GLY A 283 16.74 11.32 -6.59
N GLU A 284 15.93 11.97 -5.75
CA GLU A 284 16.33 12.56 -4.46
C GLU A 284 16.02 11.64 -3.27
N CYS A 285 15.50 10.44 -3.51
CA CYS A 285 15.22 9.45 -2.48
C CYS A 285 15.60 8.06 -3.00
N GLU A 286 16.56 7.42 -2.33
CA GLU A 286 16.94 6.04 -2.55
C GLU A 286 16.25 5.13 -1.53
N PHE A 287 15.63 4.04 -1.99
CA PHE A 287 15.00 3.07 -1.09
C PHE A 287 16.04 2.16 -0.40
N TYR A 288 17.26 2.07 -0.94
CA TYR A 288 18.34 1.25 -0.40
C TYR A 288 19.69 1.68 -0.98
N ASP A 289 20.79 1.41 -0.27
CA ASP A 289 22.15 1.60 -0.78
C ASP A 289 22.47 0.52 -1.82
N LYS A 290 22.63 0.93 -3.08
CA LYS A 290 22.92 0.02 -4.20
C LYS A 290 24.26 -0.69 -4.07
N LYS A 291 25.30 -0.03 -3.55
CA LYS A 291 26.64 -0.60 -3.38
C LYS A 291 26.65 -1.61 -2.25
N GLU A 292 25.99 -1.31 -1.13
CA GLU A 292 25.83 -2.25 -0.02
C GLU A 292 25.01 -3.48 -0.47
N TYR A 293 24.00 -3.28 -1.32
CA TYR A 293 23.22 -4.37 -1.90
C TYR A 293 24.05 -5.27 -2.85
N GLU A 294 24.83 -4.67 -3.75
CA GLU A 294 25.75 -5.45 -4.60
C GLU A 294 26.75 -6.25 -3.76
N LEU A 295 27.27 -5.64 -2.69
CA LEU A 295 28.18 -6.30 -1.76
C LEU A 295 27.51 -7.47 -1.03
N ILE A 296 26.31 -7.28 -0.46
CA ILE A 296 25.62 -8.35 0.28
C ILE A 296 25.27 -9.53 -0.63
N GLN A 297 24.90 -9.26 -1.89
CA GLN A 297 24.70 -10.31 -2.90
C GLN A 297 26.00 -11.05 -3.23
N SER A 298 27.12 -10.35 -3.36
CA SER A 298 28.41 -11.00 -3.64
C SER A 298 28.91 -11.88 -2.49
N LEU A 299 28.59 -11.51 -1.24
CA LEU A 299 29.02 -12.21 -0.04
C LEU A 299 28.12 -13.41 0.31
N TYR A 300 26.80 -13.27 0.11
CA TYR A 300 25.81 -14.23 0.61
C TYR A 300 24.93 -14.86 -0.48
N GLY A 301 25.09 -14.44 -1.74
CA GLY A 301 24.37 -15.00 -2.88
C GLY A 301 22.98 -14.40 -3.09
N SER A 302 22.09 -15.17 -3.72
CA SER A 302 20.71 -14.73 -4.00
C SER A 302 19.74 -15.24 -2.94
N MET A 303 18.91 -14.35 -2.41
CA MET A 303 17.83 -14.67 -1.47
C MET A 303 16.45 -14.80 -2.14
N LYS A 304 16.36 -14.78 -3.48
CA LYS A 304 15.09 -14.89 -4.22
C LYS A 304 14.29 -16.15 -3.89
N HIS A 305 14.94 -17.20 -3.41
CA HIS A 305 14.27 -18.42 -2.96
C HIS A 305 13.32 -18.20 -1.77
N ILE A 306 13.45 -17.09 -1.03
CA ILE A 306 12.53 -16.68 0.04
C ILE A 306 11.20 -16.14 -0.52
N GLN A 307 11.19 -15.68 -1.77
CA GLN A 307 9.99 -15.16 -2.45
C GLN A 307 9.08 -16.29 -2.98
N THR A 308 9.40 -17.57 -2.72
CA THR A 308 8.60 -18.72 -3.15
C THR A 308 7.92 -19.40 -1.95
N LEU A 309 7.02 -20.35 -2.20
CA LEU A 309 6.38 -21.18 -1.16
C LEU A 309 7.36 -22.16 -0.47
N GLY A 310 8.67 -22.02 -0.69
CA GLY A 310 9.71 -22.95 -0.25
C GLY A 310 10.00 -24.02 -1.29
N ARG A 311 10.66 -25.11 -0.86
CA ARG A 311 10.90 -26.29 -1.69
C ARG A 311 9.62 -27.13 -1.74
N VAL A 312 8.69 -26.73 -2.60
CA VAL A 312 7.57 -27.57 -3.05
C VAL A 312 7.88 -28.07 -4.45
#